data_AF-A0A971AJV8-F1
#
_entry.id   AF-A0A971AJV8-F1
#
_cell.length_a   1.000
_cell.length_b   1.000
_cell.length_c   1.000
_cell.angle_alpha   90.00
_cell.angle_beta   90.00
_cell.angle_gamma   90.00
#
_symmetry.space_group_name_H-M   'P 1'
#
loop_
_entity.id
_entity.type
_entity.pdbx_description
1 polymer ?
#
loop_
_entity_poly.entity_id
_entity_poly.type
_entity_poly.pdbx_seq_one_letter_code
_entity_poly.pdbx_strand_id
1 'polypeptide(L)'
;MKFKLPIGVCVLISLALVLFGLLFGTMTGFTEDRRQVTALLEGENGLLDVLSYRGADGLNLCVVARRHLNNDLDVAALEKASNQLRSESESLVSKKQVDTQLNNKVETVAQKLTQTQSFKESNRDGKYLDMLTTDLQNLSSSAMITTYNTAAKDFNTQLNAPVIGDLAKMLGVKPCELYQ
;
A
#
# COMPACT_ATOMS: atom_id res chain seq x y z
N MET A 1 30.48 -16.54 55.09
CA MET A 1 29.17 -15.93 55.43
C MET A 1 28.19 -16.20 54.30
N LYS A 2 27.01 -16.79 54.57
CA LYS A 2 25.95 -16.92 53.56
C LYS A 2 25.25 -15.57 53.42
N PHE A 3 25.47 -14.87 52.32
CA PHE A 3 24.72 -13.66 52.00
C PHE A 3 23.23 -14.03 51.91
N LYS A 4 22.39 -13.44 52.77
CA LYS A 4 20.93 -13.59 52.69
C LYS A 4 20.39 -12.35 52.00
N LEU A 5 19.75 -12.53 50.86
CA LEU A 5 19.04 -11.46 50.16
C LEU A 5 17.90 -10.95 51.06
N PRO A 6 17.80 -9.64 51.33
CA PRO A 6 16.67 -9.08 52.06
C PRO A 6 15.37 -9.34 51.30
N ILE A 7 14.28 -9.60 52.02
CA ILE A 7 12.95 -9.83 51.43
C ILE A 7 12.56 -8.68 50.48
N GLY A 8 12.88 -7.43 50.85
CA GLY A 8 12.64 -6.26 50.00
C GLY A 8 13.36 -6.30 48.65
N VAL A 9 14.59 -6.85 48.61
CA VAL A 9 15.33 -7.01 47.35
C VAL A 9 14.70 -8.11 46.50
N CYS A 10 14.25 -9.20 47.11
CA CYS A 10 13.51 -10.25 46.38
C CYS A 10 12.22 -9.72 45.76
N VAL A 11 11.45 -8.91 46.51
CA VAL A 11 10.21 -8.28 45.99
C VAL A 11 10.52 -7.34 44.82
N LEU A 12 11.57 -6.52 44.92
CA LEU A 12 11.98 -5.62 43.84
C LEU A 12 12.39 -6.38 42.57
N ILE A 13 13.17 -7.46 42.72
CA ILE A 13 13.57 -8.30 41.58
C ILE A 13 12.33 -8.93 40.92
N SER A 14 11.40 -9.47 41.71
CA SER A 14 10.16 -10.05 41.17
C SER A 14 9.33 -9.01 40.40
N LEU A 15 9.19 -7.79 40.94
CA LEU A 15 8.50 -6.70 40.24
C LEU A 15 9.21 -6.33 38.93
N ALA A 16 10.53 -6.23 38.94
CA ALA A 16 11.32 -5.93 37.75
C ALA A 16 11.15 -7.01 36.67
N LEU A 17 11.14 -8.30 37.04
CA LEU A 17 10.93 -9.40 36.10
C LEU A 17 9.52 -9.41 35.51
N VAL A 18 8.49 -9.12 36.32
CA VAL A 18 7.10 -9.00 35.82
C VAL A 18 6.98 -7.82 34.86
N LEU A 19 7.51 -6.66 35.22
CA LEU A 19 7.52 -5.48 34.34
C LEU A 19 8.26 -5.77 33.04
N PHE A 20 9.43 -6.40 33.11
CA PHE A 20 10.18 -6.81 31.93
C PHE A 20 9.39 -7.78 31.05
N GLY A 21 8.76 -8.81 31.62
CA GLY A 21 7.96 -9.77 30.88
C GLY A 21 6.77 -9.12 30.15
N LEU A 22 6.09 -8.17 30.81
CA LEU A 22 4.99 -7.41 30.20
C LEU A 22 5.51 -6.52 29.05
N LEU A 23 6.58 -5.76 29.28
CA LEU A 23 7.19 -4.89 28.28
C LEU A 23 7.64 -5.68 27.05
N PHE A 24 8.37 -6.77 27.29
CA PHE A 24 8.90 -7.64 26.24
C PHE A 24 7.75 -8.30 25.46
N GLY A 25 6.78 -8.89 26.17
CA GLY A 25 5.61 -9.53 25.55
C GLY A 25 4.81 -8.57 24.67
N THR A 26 4.50 -7.38 25.19
CA THR A 26 3.79 -6.33 24.43
C THR A 26 4.57 -5.92 23.17
N MET A 27 5.88 -5.70 23.29
CA MET A 27 6.72 -5.34 22.15
C MET A 27 6.76 -6.43 21.09
N THR A 28 6.93 -7.69 21.50
CA THR A 28 6.94 -8.82 20.55
C THR A 28 5.60 -8.97 19.85
N GLY A 29 4.48 -8.76 20.55
CA GLY A 29 3.13 -8.82 19.96
C GLY A 29 2.93 -7.76 18.88
N PHE A 30 3.14 -6.48 19.21
CA PHE A 30 2.99 -5.40 18.22
C PHE A 30 3.97 -5.52 17.05
N THR A 31 5.18 -6.03 17.29
CA THR A 31 6.15 -6.26 16.20
C THR A 31 5.65 -7.33 15.25
N GLU A 32 5.07 -8.41 15.77
CA GLU A 32 4.49 -9.49 14.99
C GLU A 32 3.25 -9.04 14.21
N ASP A 33 2.32 -8.34 14.86
CA ASP A 33 1.12 -7.81 14.22
C ASP A 33 1.49 -6.83 13.10
N ARG A 34 2.48 -5.96 13.35
CA ARG A 34 3.00 -5.05 12.33
C ARG A 34 3.62 -5.79 11.16
N ARG A 35 4.37 -6.87 11.42
CA ARG A 35 4.96 -7.71 10.37
C ARG A 35 3.89 -8.32 9.45
N GLN A 36 2.76 -8.74 10.02
CA GLN A 36 1.62 -9.24 9.22
C GLN A 36 1.03 -8.14 8.33
N VAL A 37 0.85 -6.93 8.85
CA VAL A 37 0.39 -5.78 8.04
C VAL A 37 1.41 -5.43 6.95
N THR A 38 2.71 -5.47 7.26
CA THR A 38 3.79 -5.25 6.27
C THR A 38 3.79 -6.33 5.20
N ALA A 39 3.50 -7.59 5.52
CA ALA A 39 3.38 -8.66 4.53
C ALA A 39 2.21 -8.42 3.55
N LEU A 40 1.10 -7.82 4.00
CA LEU A 40 0.00 -7.41 3.12
C LEU A 40 0.37 -6.22 2.22
N LEU A 41 1.35 -5.41 2.64
CA LEU A 41 1.84 -4.27 1.87
C LEU A 41 2.87 -4.69 0.81
N GLU A 42 3.94 -5.36 1.26
CA GLU A 42 5.18 -5.58 0.53
C GLU A 42 5.41 -7.05 0.15
N GLY A 43 4.61 -7.97 0.71
CA GLY A 43 4.68 -9.39 0.38
C GLY A 43 4.19 -9.68 -1.04
N GLU A 44 4.38 -10.93 -1.47
CA GLU A 44 3.96 -11.38 -2.79
C GLU A 44 2.45 -11.17 -3.00
N ASN A 45 2.09 -10.51 -4.12
CA ASN A 45 0.72 -10.09 -4.43
C ASN A 45 0.13 -9.10 -3.39
N GLY A 46 0.99 -8.42 -2.64
CA GLY A 46 0.62 -7.38 -1.70
C GLY A 46 0.14 -6.11 -2.41
N LEU A 47 -0.23 -5.10 -1.61
CA LEU A 47 -0.75 -3.85 -2.14
C LEU A 47 0.25 -3.18 -3.11
N LEU A 48 1.55 -3.17 -2.82
CA LEU A 48 2.53 -2.54 -3.72
C LEU A 48 2.63 -3.24 -5.07
N ASP A 49 2.49 -4.56 -5.12
CA ASP A 49 2.44 -5.31 -6.38
C ASP A 49 1.20 -4.93 -7.20
N VAL A 50 0.03 -4.86 -6.55
CA VAL A 50 -1.21 -4.40 -7.20
C VAL A 50 -1.01 -3.01 -7.82
N LEU A 51 -0.44 -2.05 -7.08
CA LEU A 51 -0.18 -0.71 -7.60
C LEU A 51 0.88 -0.70 -8.72
N SER A 52 1.89 -1.55 -8.61
CA SER A 52 2.92 -1.72 -9.64
C SER A 52 2.33 -2.24 -10.95
N TYR A 53 1.48 -3.27 -10.88
CA TYR A 53 0.76 -3.80 -12.05
C TYR A 53 -0.15 -2.76 -12.69
N ARG A 54 -0.87 -1.96 -11.89
CA ARG A 54 -1.68 -0.85 -12.41
C ARG A 54 -0.84 0.17 -13.18
N GLY A 55 0.31 0.53 -12.63
CA GLY A 55 1.24 1.41 -13.34
C GLY A 55 1.77 0.77 -14.62
N ALA A 56 2.08 -0.52 -14.61
CA ALA A 56 2.54 -1.24 -15.80
C ALA A 56 1.47 -1.27 -16.91
N ASP A 57 0.21 -1.55 -16.58
CA ASP A 57 -0.89 -1.56 -17.54
C ASP A 57 -1.22 -0.16 -18.07
N GLY A 58 -1.06 0.88 -17.24
CA GLY A 58 -1.15 2.26 -17.71
C GLY A 58 -0.07 2.61 -18.75
N LEU A 59 1.16 2.09 -18.60
CA LEU A 59 2.21 2.25 -19.61
C LEU A 59 1.91 1.44 -20.87
N ASN A 60 1.35 0.23 -20.74
CA ASN A 60 0.90 -0.56 -21.88
C ASN A 60 -0.19 0.19 -22.67
N LEU A 61 -1.12 0.87 -21.98
CA LEU A 61 -2.11 1.73 -22.61
C LEU A 61 -1.46 2.91 -23.33
N CYS A 62 -0.40 3.52 -22.77
CA CYS A 62 0.36 4.57 -23.47
C CYS A 62 0.95 4.08 -24.80
N VAL A 63 1.45 2.84 -24.85
CA VAL A 63 1.99 2.23 -26.07
C VAL A 63 0.92 2.10 -27.15
N VAL A 64 -0.29 1.66 -26.78
CA VAL A 64 -1.43 1.60 -27.71
C VAL A 64 -1.85 3.02 -28.13
N ALA A 65 -1.98 3.93 -27.18
CA ALA A 65 -2.46 5.28 -27.41
C ALA A 65 -1.57 6.06 -28.38
N ARG A 66 -0.25 5.95 -28.24
CA ARG A 66 0.73 6.64 -29.10
C ARG A 66 0.67 6.27 -30.58
N ARG A 67 0.05 5.14 -30.94
CA ARG A 67 -0.17 4.75 -32.35
C ARG A 67 -1.22 5.61 -33.04
N HIS A 68 -2.08 6.28 -32.26
CA HIS A 68 -3.25 7.01 -32.76
C HIS A 68 -3.32 8.46 -32.27
N LEU A 69 -2.71 8.76 -31.11
CA LEU A 69 -2.71 10.06 -30.46
C LEU A 69 -1.28 10.62 -30.40
N ASN A 70 -0.81 11.21 -31.51
CA ASN A 70 0.54 11.75 -31.62
C ASN A 70 0.73 13.00 -30.75
N ASN A 71 1.78 13.02 -29.92
CA ASN A 71 2.13 14.13 -29.02
C ASN A 71 0.99 14.59 -28.09
N ASP A 72 0.10 13.68 -27.70
CA ASP A 72 -1.04 14.02 -26.86
C ASP A 72 -0.65 14.21 -25.39
N LEU A 73 -1.09 15.32 -24.80
CA LEU A 73 -0.76 15.70 -23.43
C LEU A 73 -1.35 14.76 -22.37
N ASP A 74 -2.50 14.14 -22.64
CA ASP A 74 -3.12 13.20 -21.69
C ASP A 74 -2.41 11.86 -21.70
N VAL A 75 -1.87 11.44 -22.85
CA VAL A 75 -1.00 10.26 -22.94
C VAL A 75 0.31 10.49 -22.17
N ALA A 76 0.92 11.68 -22.28
CA ALA A 76 2.10 12.03 -21.50
C ALA A 76 1.81 12.09 -19.98
N ALA A 77 0.64 12.62 -19.60
CA ALA A 77 0.21 12.66 -18.21
C ALA A 77 -0.09 11.27 -17.65
N LEU A 78 -0.69 10.37 -18.44
CA LEU A 78 -0.89 8.98 -18.08
C LEU A 78 0.45 8.29 -17.81
N GLU A 79 1.42 8.40 -18.73
CA GLU A 79 2.75 7.83 -18.55
C GLU A 79 3.44 8.33 -17.27
N LYS A 80 3.33 9.64 -16.99
CA LYS A 80 3.86 10.22 -15.75
C LYS A 80 3.22 9.59 -14.51
N ALA A 81 1.89 9.52 -14.47
CA ALA A 81 1.16 8.93 -13.34
C ALA A 81 1.52 7.45 -13.15
N SER A 82 1.61 6.68 -14.25
CA SER A 82 2.00 5.28 -14.24
C SER A 82 3.41 5.06 -13.69
N ASN A 83 4.38 5.88 -14.08
CA ASN A 83 5.74 5.81 -13.56
C ASN A 83 5.81 6.22 -12.08
N GLN A 84 5.09 7.26 -11.68
CA GLN A 84 5.01 7.68 -10.28
C GLN A 84 4.39 6.60 -9.39
N LEU A 85 3.33 5.93 -9.85
CA LEU A 85 2.66 4.88 -9.09
C LEU A 85 3.61 3.70 -8.79
N ARG A 86 4.51 3.40 -9.73
CA ARG A 86 5.53 2.36 -9.62
C ARG A 86 6.77 2.77 -8.82
N SER A 87 6.92 4.04 -8.48
CA SER A 87 8.09 4.52 -7.73
C SER A 87 8.08 3.97 -6.30
N GLU A 88 9.18 3.35 -5.86
CA GLU A 88 9.30 2.79 -4.50
C GLU A 88 9.40 3.86 -3.40
N SER A 89 9.78 5.10 -3.75
CA SER A 89 10.06 6.17 -2.79
C SER A 89 8.84 6.97 -2.34
N GLU A 90 7.65 6.68 -2.88
CA GLU A 90 6.43 7.44 -2.61
C GLU A 90 5.67 6.86 -1.41
N SER A 91 5.14 7.75 -0.56
CA SER A 91 4.26 7.34 0.55
C SER A 91 2.92 6.77 0.02
N LEU A 92 2.21 5.99 0.83
CA LEU A 92 0.92 5.42 0.42
C LEU A 92 -0.15 6.46 0.12
N VAL A 93 -0.16 7.58 0.86
CA VAL A 93 -1.05 8.70 0.56
C VAL A 93 -0.73 9.31 -0.82
N SER A 94 0.56 9.51 -1.12
CA SER A 94 0.98 10.02 -2.44
C SER A 94 0.59 9.03 -3.54
N LYS A 95 0.85 7.74 -3.34
CA LYS A 95 0.43 6.67 -4.26
C LYS A 95 -1.07 6.67 -4.49
N LYS A 96 -1.89 6.91 -3.47
CA LYS A 96 -3.35 6.97 -3.64
C LYS A 96 -3.78 8.14 -4.52
N GLN A 97 -3.17 9.31 -4.34
CA GLN A 97 -3.43 10.48 -5.19
C GLN A 97 -3.03 10.21 -6.64
N VAL A 98 -1.86 9.61 -6.85
CA VAL A 98 -1.37 9.22 -8.18
C VAL A 98 -2.27 8.16 -8.81
N ASP A 99 -2.75 7.18 -8.05
CA ASP A 99 -3.68 6.15 -8.52
C ASP A 99 -5.02 6.74 -8.99
N THR A 100 -5.55 7.72 -8.27
CA THR A 100 -6.73 8.49 -8.72
C THR A 100 -6.45 9.25 -10.01
N GLN A 101 -5.27 9.89 -10.13
CA GLN A 101 -4.89 10.57 -11.36
C GLN A 101 -4.75 9.59 -12.53
N LEU A 102 -4.19 8.41 -12.30
CA LEU A 102 -4.07 7.35 -13.29
C LEU A 102 -5.44 6.93 -13.81
N ASN A 103 -6.42 6.66 -12.94
CA ASN A 103 -7.78 6.30 -13.36
C ASN A 103 -8.39 7.36 -14.28
N ASN A 104 -8.34 8.63 -13.87
CA ASN A 104 -8.88 9.73 -14.66
C ASN A 104 -8.20 9.84 -16.04
N LYS A 105 -6.89 9.59 -16.11
CA LYS A 105 -6.12 9.63 -17.36
C LYS A 105 -6.36 8.41 -18.25
N VAL A 106 -6.56 7.23 -17.67
CA VAL A 106 -6.98 6.04 -18.42
C VAL A 106 -8.32 6.29 -19.10
N GLU A 107 -9.32 6.79 -18.37
CA GLU A 107 -10.64 7.13 -18.94
C GLU A 107 -10.54 8.17 -20.05
N THR A 108 -9.79 9.24 -19.81
CA THR A 108 -9.60 10.33 -20.79
C THR A 108 -8.94 9.81 -22.07
N VAL A 109 -7.86 9.03 -21.96
CA VAL A 109 -7.13 8.48 -23.10
C VAL A 109 -7.99 7.46 -23.86
N ALA A 110 -8.70 6.57 -23.14
CA ALA A 110 -9.62 5.61 -23.75
C ALA A 110 -10.72 6.31 -24.55
N GLN A 111 -11.31 7.37 -24.00
CA GLN A 111 -12.33 8.16 -24.70
C GLN A 111 -11.77 8.80 -25.98
N LYS A 112 -10.58 9.40 -25.92
CA LYS A 112 -9.94 9.96 -27.13
C LYS A 112 -9.65 8.90 -28.19
N LEU A 113 -9.17 7.72 -27.77
CA LEU A 113 -8.90 6.61 -28.70
C LEU A 113 -10.16 6.21 -29.44
N THR A 114 -11.26 5.97 -28.73
CA THR A 114 -12.54 5.57 -29.34
C THR A 114 -13.14 6.62 -30.29
N GLN A 115 -12.73 7.88 -30.19
CA GLN A 115 -13.12 8.95 -31.11
C GLN A 115 -12.21 9.08 -32.33
N THR A 116 -11.00 8.51 -32.30
CA THR A 116 -9.98 8.67 -33.33
C THR A 116 -10.17 7.68 -34.49
N GLN A 117 -10.18 8.18 -35.72
CA GLN A 117 -10.47 7.36 -36.90
C GLN A 117 -9.48 6.19 -37.09
N SER A 118 -8.18 6.44 -36.97
CA SER A 118 -7.16 5.38 -37.09
C SER A 118 -7.29 4.27 -36.04
N PHE A 119 -7.87 4.58 -34.88
CA PHE A 119 -8.12 3.58 -33.84
C PHE A 119 -9.38 2.77 -34.16
N LYS A 120 -10.45 3.41 -34.63
CA LYS A 120 -11.68 2.73 -35.07
C LYS A 120 -11.42 1.72 -36.20
N GLU A 121 -10.43 1.98 -37.04
CA GLU A 121 -10.00 1.09 -38.12
C GLU A 121 -9.13 -0.08 -37.63
N SER A 122 -8.60 -0.03 -36.40
CA SER A 122 -7.72 -1.05 -35.82
C SER A 122 -8.47 -1.96 -34.84
N ASN A 123 -8.99 -3.09 -35.34
CA ASN A 123 -9.63 -4.12 -34.50
C ASN A 123 -8.69 -4.63 -33.40
N ARG A 124 -7.39 -4.77 -33.73
CA ARG A 124 -6.35 -5.23 -32.79
C ARG A 124 -6.23 -4.27 -31.61
N ASP A 125 -6.10 -2.98 -31.87
CA ASP A 125 -5.88 -1.99 -30.81
C ASP A 125 -7.17 -1.74 -30.00
N GLY A 126 -8.34 -1.95 -30.61
CA GLY A 126 -9.62 -2.04 -29.90
C GLY A 126 -9.61 -3.14 -28.82
N LYS A 127 -9.23 -4.38 -29.19
CA LYS A 127 -9.13 -5.50 -28.24
C LYS A 127 -8.12 -5.24 -27.12
N TYR A 128 -7.00 -4.58 -27.42
CA TYR A 128 -6.03 -4.21 -26.39
C TYR A 128 -6.59 -3.18 -25.41
N LEU A 129 -7.34 -2.18 -25.91
CA LEU A 129 -7.98 -1.21 -25.03
C LEU A 129 -8.98 -1.88 -24.09
N ASP A 130 -9.83 -2.78 -24.61
CA ASP A 130 -10.83 -3.51 -23.81
C ASP A 130 -10.17 -4.36 -22.73
N MET A 131 -9.10 -5.08 -23.08
CA MET A 131 -8.31 -5.89 -22.14
C MET A 131 -7.70 -5.01 -21.04
N LEU A 132 -6.93 -3.99 -21.43
CA LEU A 132 -6.21 -3.13 -20.49
C LEU A 132 -7.17 -2.35 -19.56
N THR A 133 -8.29 -1.87 -20.08
CA THR A 133 -9.29 -1.17 -19.25
C THR A 133 -9.97 -2.11 -18.27
N THR A 134 -10.22 -3.37 -18.67
CA THR A 134 -10.72 -4.41 -17.78
C THR A 134 -9.71 -4.77 -16.69
N ASP A 135 -8.45 -5.00 -17.05
CA ASP A 135 -7.39 -5.33 -16.09
C ASP A 135 -7.15 -4.19 -15.09
N LEU A 136 -7.09 -2.95 -15.58
CA LEU A 136 -7.00 -1.76 -14.75
C LEU A 136 -8.21 -1.62 -13.83
N GLN A 137 -9.42 -1.94 -14.27
CA GLN A 137 -10.61 -1.90 -13.41
C GLN A 137 -10.60 -3.02 -12.35
N ASN A 138 -10.14 -4.21 -12.70
CA ASN A 138 -10.00 -5.32 -11.77
C ASN A 138 -8.97 -5.00 -10.67
N LEU A 139 -7.83 -4.43 -11.06
CA LEU A 139 -6.80 -4.03 -10.11
C LEU A 139 -7.24 -2.85 -9.23
N SER A 140 -8.03 -1.89 -9.73
CA SER A 140 -8.52 -0.76 -8.92
C SER A 140 -9.48 -1.22 -7.83
N SER A 141 -10.18 -2.31 -8.11
CA SER A 141 -11.17 -2.94 -7.23
C SER A 141 -10.60 -4.14 -6.48
N SER A 142 -9.29 -4.33 -6.49
CA SER A 142 -8.64 -5.48 -5.84
C SER A 142 -8.99 -5.53 -4.36
N ALA A 143 -9.44 -6.71 -3.89
CA ALA A 143 -9.74 -6.95 -2.48
C ALA A 143 -8.53 -6.70 -1.57
N MET A 144 -7.31 -6.78 -2.12
CA MET A 144 -6.06 -6.50 -1.39
C MET A 144 -6.02 -5.07 -0.85
N ILE A 145 -6.60 -4.09 -1.55
CA ILE A 145 -6.68 -2.71 -1.07
C ILE A 145 -7.47 -2.64 0.24
N THR A 146 -8.66 -3.25 0.27
CA THR A 146 -9.52 -3.27 1.46
C THR A 146 -8.88 -4.08 2.58
N THR A 147 -8.32 -5.25 2.26
CA THR A 147 -7.66 -6.13 3.25
C THR A 147 -6.50 -5.42 3.93
N TYR A 148 -5.62 -4.77 3.16
CA TYR A 148 -4.49 -4.01 3.72
C TYR A 148 -4.98 -2.88 4.63
N ASN A 149 -5.86 -2.01 4.13
CA ASN A 149 -6.34 -0.85 4.89
C ASN A 149 -7.08 -1.25 6.16
N THR A 150 -7.83 -2.35 6.12
CA THR A 150 -8.51 -2.89 7.31
C THR A 150 -7.49 -3.35 8.34
N ALA A 151 -6.51 -4.17 7.95
CA ALA A 151 -5.46 -4.65 8.86
C ALA A 151 -4.63 -3.50 9.44
N ALA A 152 -4.24 -2.51 8.62
CA ALA A 152 -3.50 -1.34 9.05
C ALA A 152 -4.32 -0.47 10.03
N LYS A 153 -5.63 -0.30 9.78
CA LYS A 153 -6.53 0.44 10.67
C LYS A 153 -6.73 -0.28 12.01
N ASP A 154 -6.91 -1.59 11.98
CA ASP A 154 -7.08 -2.40 13.18
C ASP A 154 -5.81 -2.36 14.04
N PHE A 155 -4.64 -2.55 13.43
CA PHE A 155 -3.34 -2.38 14.09
C PHE A 155 -3.20 -0.99 14.72
N ASN A 156 -3.47 0.07 13.95
CA ASN A 156 -3.40 1.44 14.45
C ASN A 156 -4.40 1.71 15.58
N THR A 157 -5.58 1.07 15.56
CA THR A 157 -6.57 1.16 16.63
C THR A 157 -6.05 0.52 17.91
N GLN A 158 -5.45 -0.67 17.81
CA GLN A 158 -4.82 -1.36 18.95
C GLN A 158 -3.62 -0.57 19.50
N LEU A 159 -2.79 0.01 18.63
CA LEU A 159 -1.64 0.84 19.03
C LEU A 159 -2.07 2.14 19.74
N ASN A 160 -3.28 2.61 19.49
CA ASN A 160 -3.86 3.77 20.17
C ASN A 160 -4.66 3.42 21.43
N ALA A 161 -4.75 2.14 21.80
CA ALA A 161 -5.41 1.73 23.04
C ALA A 161 -4.63 2.25 24.28
N PRO A 162 -5.33 2.73 25.33
CA PRO A 162 -4.68 3.25 26.54
C PRO A 162 -3.77 2.22 27.22
N VAL A 163 -2.73 2.73 27.90
CA VAL A 163 -1.75 1.97 28.68
C VAL A 163 -0.82 1.11 27.81
N ILE A 164 -1.35 0.11 27.11
CA ILE A 164 -0.55 -0.86 26.35
C ILE A 164 -0.03 -0.24 25.04
N GLY A 165 -0.89 0.48 24.32
CA GLY A 165 -0.51 1.15 23.08
C GLY A 165 0.44 2.33 23.32
N ASP A 166 0.22 3.10 24.39
CA ASP A 166 1.13 4.19 24.78
C ASP A 166 2.53 3.68 25.14
N LEU A 167 2.59 2.55 25.84
CA LEU A 167 3.85 1.89 26.15
C LEU A 167 4.55 1.39 24.88
N ALA A 168 3.82 0.75 23.97
CA ALA A 168 4.37 0.29 22.69
C ALA A 168 4.91 1.46 21.84
N LYS A 169 4.18 2.58 21.77
CA LYS A 169 4.63 3.81 21.09
C LYS A 169 5.90 4.39 21.74
N MET A 170 5.96 4.43 23.07
CA MET A 170 7.15 4.88 23.80
C MET A 170 8.38 4.01 23.50
N LEU A 171 8.16 2.71 23.30
CA LEU A 171 9.19 1.74 22.95
C LEU A 171 9.50 1.69 21.43
N GLY A 172 8.91 2.60 20.64
CA GLY A 172 9.26 2.82 19.24
C GLY A 172 8.37 2.13 18.21
N VAL A 173 7.27 1.49 18.61
CA VAL A 173 6.27 0.97 17.67
C VAL A 173 5.58 2.14 16.98
N LYS A 174 5.63 2.15 15.64
CA LYS A 174 5.02 3.19 14.81
C LYS A 174 3.73 2.69 14.18
N PRO A 175 2.75 3.59 13.94
CA PRO A 175 1.56 3.24 13.17
C PRO A 175 1.92 2.81 11.75
N CYS A 176 1.07 1.97 11.16
CA CYS A 176 1.10 1.64 9.73
C CYS A 176 0.47 2.79 8.93
N GLU A 177 1.08 3.14 7.79
CA GLU A 177 0.47 4.10 6.87
C GLU A 177 -0.83 3.52 6.29
N LEU A 178 -1.82 4.36 5.98
CA LEU A 178 -3.05 3.94 5.29
C LEU A 178 -2.97 4.32 3.82
N TYR A 179 -3.53 3.50 2.95
CA TYR A 179 -3.73 3.81 1.54
C TYR A 179 -5.08 4.52 1.34
N GLN A 180 -5.10 5.84 1.55
CA GLN A 180 -6.31 6.67 1.54
C GLN A 180 -6.07 8.08 0.97
#